data_AF-A0A8J3LJ85-F1
#
_entry.id   AF-A0A8J3LJ85-F1
#
_cell.length_a   1.000
_cell.length_b   1.000
_cell.length_c   1.000
_cell.angle_alpha   90.00
_cell.angle_beta   90.00
_cell.angle_gamma   90.00
#
_symmetry.space_group_name_H-M   'P 1'
#
loop_
_entity.id
_entity.type
_entity.pdbx_description
1 polymer ?
#
loop_
_entity_poly.entity_id
_entity_poly.type
_entity_poly.pdbx_seq_one_letter_code
_entity_poly.pdbx_strand_id
1 'polypeptide(L)' 'MAAMKPRTGDGPLEVTKEGRGIVMRVPLEGGGRLVVEMTPDEANALSEALKSATG' A
#
# COMPACT_ATOMS: atom_id res chain seq x y z
N MET A 1 23.81 17.52 -14.93
CA MET A 1 23.15 17.02 -13.70
C MET A 1 21.77 16.55 -14.11
N ALA A 2 21.50 15.24 -14.12
CA ALA A 2 20.18 14.74 -14.49
C ALA A 2 19.23 15.00 -13.33
N ALA A 3 18.23 15.87 -13.53
CA ALA A 3 17.09 15.97 -12.64
C ALA A 3 16.31 14.65 -12.74
N MET A 4 16.64 13.69 -11.86
CA MET A 4 15.79 12.52 -11.71
C MET A 4 14.43 13.04 -11.27
N LYS A 5 13.36 12.73 -12.04
CA LYS A 5 11.99 13.01 -11.61
C LYS A 5 11.84 12.50 -10.16
N PRO A 6 11.18 13.24 -9.26
CA PRO A 6 10.88 12.73 -7.93
C PRO A 6 10.22 11.36 -8.10
N ARG A 7 10.88 10.31 -7.61
CA ARG A 7 10.33 8.96 -7.67
C ARG A 7 9.13 8.97 -6.75
N THR A 8 7.92 9.03 -7.31
CA THR A 8 6.65 8.97 -6.56
C THR A 8 6.42 7.63 -5.84
N GLY A 9 7.43 6.76 -5.80
CA GLY A 9 7.40 5.42 -5.20
C GLY A 9 8.31 5.22 -3.98
N ASP A 10 9.06 6.21 -3.50
CA ASP A 10 10.00 6.03 -2.36
C ASP A 10 9.32 6.23 -0.97
N GLY A 11 7.99 6.27 -0.90
CA GLY A 11 7.24 6.44 0.34
C GLY A 11 7.00 5.11 1.08
N PRO A 12 6.82 5.12 2.41
CA PRO A 12 6.49 3.91 3.17
C PRO A 12 5.16 3.32 2.71
N LEU A 13 4.88 2.07 3.05
CA LEU A 13 3.54 1.49 2.87
C LEU A 13 2.50 2.38 3.57
N GLU A 14 1.44 2.74 2.84
CA GLU A 14 0.35 3.58 3.34
C GLU A 14 -0.98 2.82 3.27
N VAL A 15 -1.81 2.93 4.31
CA VAL A 15 -3.17 2.36 4.35
C VAL A 15 -4.10 3.44 4.88
N THR A 16 -5.10 3.83 4.10
CA THR A 16 -6.06 4.90 4.44
C THR A 16 -7.49 4.45 4.19
N LYS A 17 -8.43 4.89 5.03
CA LYS A 17 -9.87 4.70 4.77
C LYS A 17 -10.35 5.84 3.87
N GLU A 18 -10.83 5.51 2.67
CA GLU A 18 -11.37 6.48 1.71
C GLU A 18 -12.84 6.16 1.43
N GLY A 19 -13.73 7.03 1.91
CA GLY A 19 -15.17 6.82 1.85
C GLY A 19 -15.60 5.54 2.58
N ARG A 20 -16.05 4.54 1.81
CA ARG A 20 -16.50 3.24 2.33
C ARG A 20 -15.45 2.13 2.21
N GLY A 21 -14.37 2.37 1.46
CA GLY A 21 -13.29 1.41 1.21
C GLY A 21 -12.03 1.72 2.01
N ILE A 22 -11.09 0.78 1.94
CA ILE A 22 -9.72 0.93 2.44
C ILE A 22 -8.80 0.89 1.22
N VAL A 23 -7.92 1.88 1.12
CA VAL A 23 -6.93 2.02 0.05
C VAL A 23 -5.54 1.78 0.63
N MET A 24 -4.84 0.78 0.10
CA MET A 24 -3.45 0.47 0.44
C MET A 24 -2.53 0.84 -0.73
N ARG A 25 -1.42 1.53 -0.43
CA ARG A 25 -0.42 1.99 -1.41
C ARG A 25 0.95 1.43 -1.06
N VAL A 26 1.40 0.43 -1.82
CA VAL A 26 2.68 -0.25 -1.61
C VAL A 26 3.74 0.28 -2.59
N PRO A 27 4.90 0.77 -2.10
CA PRO A 27 6.02 1.17 -2.96
C PRO A 27 6.62 -0.04 -3.69
N LEU A 28 7.01 0.13 -4.96
CA LEU A 28 7.61 -0.94 -5.75
C LEU A 28 9.08 -0.64 -6.08
N GLU A 29 9.93 -1.68 -6.01
CA GLU A 29 11.32 -1.62 -6.46
C GLU A 29 11.37 -1.43 -7.99
N GLY A 30 11.60 -0.20 -8.44
CA GLY A 30 11.50 0.19 -9.86
C GLY A 30 10.71 1.47 -10.08
N GLY A 31 10.04 1.97 -9.04
CA GLY A 31 9.27 3.21 -9.06
C GLY A 31 7.77 2.98 -9.23
N GLY A 32 7.00 3.96 -8.78
CA GLY A 32 5.54 3.87 -8.74
C GLY A 32 5.03 3.20 -7.47
N ARG A 33 3.70 3.04 -7.39
CA ARG A 33 3.01 2.44 -6.24
C ARG A 33 1.93 1.50 -6.74
N LEU A 34 1.86 0.32 -6.14
CA LEU A 34 0.69 -0.54 -6.28
C LEU A 34 -0.41 0.02 -5.39
N VAL A 35 -1.57 0.29 -5.97
CA VAL A 35 -2.75 0.77 -5.23
C VAL A 35 -3.79 -0.34 -5.23
N VAL A 36 -4.23 -0.74 -4.04
CA VAL A 36 -5.26 -1.76 -3.84
C VAL A 36 -6.40 -1.12 -3.06
N GLU A 37 -7.62 -1.22 -3.60
CA GLU A 37 -8.84 -0.87 -2.88
C GLU A 37 -9.52 -2.15 -2.41
N MET A 38 -9.98 -2.15 -1.16
CA MET A 38 -10.60 -3.31 -0.52
C MET A 38 -11.71 -2.87 0.41
N THR A 39 -12.64 -3.77 0.65
CA THR A 39 -13.68 -3.62 1.68
C THR A 39 -13.08 -3.76 3.08
N PRO A 40 -13.79 -3.31 4.14
CA PRO A 40 -13.35 -3.52 5.52
C PRO A 40 -13.11 -5.00 5.87
N ASP A 41 -13.94 -5.91 5.34
CA ASP A 41 -13.84 -7.34 5.65
C ASP A 41 -12.60 -7.97 5.00
N GLU A 42 -12.29 -7.62 3.76
CA GLU A 42 -11.07 -8.04 3.07
C GLU A 42 -9.81 -7.51 3.75
N ALA A 43 -9.84 -6.26 4.24
CA ALA A 43 -8.73 -5.67 4.99
C ALA A 43 -8.49 -6.40 6.32
N ASN A 44 -9.56 -6.79 7.02
CA ASN A 44 -9.45 -7.58 8.24
C ASN A 44 -8.86 -8.97 7.95
N ALA A 45 -9.32 -9.64 6.89
CA ALA A 45 -8.77 -10.93 6.46
C ALA A 45 -7.27 -10.84 6.12
N LEU A 46 -6.87 -9.77 5.41
CA LEU A 46 -5.46 -9.50 5.12
C LEU A 46 -4.64 -9.27 6.40
N SER A 47 -5.17 -8.50 7.34
CA SER A 47 -4.52 -8.23 8.64
C SER A 47 -4.24 -9.53 9.41
N GLU A 48 -5.22 -10.44 9.48
CA GLU A 48 -5.04 -11.74 10.14
C GLU A 48 -4.03 -12.63 9.41
N ALA A 49 -4.06 -12.66 8.07
CA ALA A 49 -3.07 -13.38 7.28
C ALA A 49 -1.64 -12.85 7.51
N LEU A 50 -1.48 -11.52 7.59
CA LEU A 50 -0.19 -10.88 7.86
C LEU A 50 0.31 -11.14 9.29
N LYS A 51 -0.56 -11.07 10.30
CA LYS A 51 -0.20 -11.44 11.68
C LYS A 51 0.29 -12.89 11.74
N SER A 52 -0.46 -13.81 11.14
CA SER A 52 -0.08 -15.23 11.05
C SER A 52 1.29 -15.43 10.38
N ALA A 53 1.61 -14.65 9.34
CA ALA A 53 2.88 -14.72 8.66
C ALA A 53 4.05 -14.08 9.42
N THR A 54 3.78 -13.13 10.32
CA THR A 54 4.81 -12.35 11.03
C THR A 54 5.12 -12.84 12.45
N GLY A 55 4.24 -13.64 13.05
CA GLY A 55 4.45 -14.29 14.36
C GLY A 55 3.78 -13.55 15.51
#